data_AF-A0A2V7RWJ6-F1
#
_entry.id   AF-A0A2V7RWJ6-F1
#
_cell.length_a   1.000
_cell.length_b   1.000
_cell.length_c   1.000
_cell.angle_alpha   90.00
_cell.angle_beta   90.00
_cell.angle_gamma   90.00
#
_symmetry.space_group_name_H-M   'P 1'
#
loop_
_entity.id
_entity.type
_entity.pdbx_description
1 polymer ?
#
loop_
_entity_poly.entity_id
_entity_poly.type
_entity_poly.pdbx_seq_one_letter_code
_entity_poly.pdbx_strand_id
1 'polypeptide(L)'
;MSAIGWQFGFRLIPAYALVIWALGWSMVVMAALVHLPRAVVAVGALVTIVGHNLLDGVPPSPLWHILHVPGFAIPGKLFIAYPLVPWVAVMALGYVLADVYAWEAPRRRRFLLVAGLLTTAAFVVVRWLNGYGNPFPWSAQRSPALTVASFLNVMKYPPSLDFLLMTLGPILVALALVDGKRSRLTDWLSVYGRVPLFYYIVHIYLAHALAMGLAFLQRGELRRILVVTDPASIPSWYGVPLPGVYVAWAIVVALMYLPCRWYADLKARRSDWWLRYT
;
A
#
# COMPACT_ATOMS: atom_id res chain seq x y z
N MET A 1 3.94 2.06 14.70
CA MET A 1 5.16 1.53 14.05
C MET A 1 6.31 2.48 14.35
N SER A 2 7.41 1.90 14.81
CA SER A 2 8.35 2.53 15.73
C SER A 2 9.48 3.31 15.07
N ALA A 3 10.16 4.08 15.91
CA ALA A 3 11.50 4.64 15.72
C ALA A 3 12.54 3.64 15.19
N ILE A 4 12.36 2.33 15.39
CA ILE A 4 13.41 1.37 15.04
C ILE A 4 13.38 1.05 13.54
N GLY A 5 12.19 0.85 12.97
CA GLY A 5 12.06 0.44 11.56
C GLY A 5 12.14 1.59 10.56
N TRP A 6 11.37 2.66 10.78
CA TRP A 6 11.31 3.80 9.86
C TRP A 6 12.17 4.98 10.32
N GLN A 7 12.35 5.06 11.63
CA GLN A 7 13.27 5.97 12.32
C GLN A 7 14.74 5.62 12.08
N PHE A 8 15.08 4.34 12.19
CA PHE A 8 16.43 3.81 12.43
C PHE A 8 17.07 4.30 13.74
N GLY A 9 16.27 4.53 14.78
CA GLY A 9 16.72 4.98 16.11
C GLY A 9 15.79 4.55 17.24
N PHE A 10 16.08 5.03 18.45
CA PHE A 10 15.36 4.61 19.67
C PHE A 10 14.36 5.64 20.19
N ARG A 11 14.18 6.77 19.49
CA ARG A 11 13.27 7.83 19.90
C ARG A 11 11.82 7.46 19.58
N LEU A 12 11.11 6.89 20.54
CA LEU A 12 9.75 6.35 20.34
C LEU A 12 8.67 7.40 20.02
N ILE A 13 8.97 8.69 20.22
CA ILE A 13 8.02 9.80 20.03
C ILE A 13 8.58 10.81 19.01
N PRO A 14 7.77 11.21 18.00
CA PRO A 14 6.39 10.78 17.76
C PRO A 14 6.29 9.32 17.25
N ALA A 15 5.24 8.63 17.66
CA ALA A 15 4.87 7.32 17.13
C ALA A 15 4.06 7.49 15.84
N TYR A 16 4.32 6.64 14.84
CA TYR A 16 3.63 6.69 13.55
C TYR A 16 2.70 5.49 13.38
N ALA A 17 1.41 5.75 13.24
CA ALA A 17 0.39 4.77 12.85
C ALA A 17 0.41 4.59 11.32
N LEU A 18 1.21 3.61 10.89
CA LEU A 18 1.46 3.25 9.48
C LEU A 18 0.63 2.02 9.06
N VAL A 19 1.03 1.35 7.97
CA VAL A 19 0.28 0.24 7.37
C VAL A 19 -0.05 -0.90 8.34
N ILE A 20 0.86 -1.34 9.22
CA ILE A 20 0.54 -2.44 10.17
C ILE A 20 -0.51 -2.00 11.20
N TRP A 21 -0.53 -0.72 11.58
CA TRP A 21 -1.58 -0.18 12.44
C TRP A 21 -2.95 -0.28 11.75
N ALA A 22 -3.03 0.18 10.50
CA ALA A 22 -4.29 0.13 9.76
C ALA A 22 -4.74 -1.31 9.50
N LEU A 23 -3.83 -2.21 9.15
CA LEU A 23 -4.13 -3.63 8.99
C LEU A 23 -4.63 -4.27 10.29
N GLY A 24 -3.94 -4.04 11.42
CA GLY A 24 -4.32 -4.61 12.71
C GLY A 24 -5.72 -4.18 13.15
N TRP A 25 -6.01 -2.87 13.09
CA TRP A 25 -7.35 -2.36 13.41
C TRP A 25 -8.41 -2.82 12.41
N SER A 26 -8.06 -2.95 11.13
CA SER A 26 -8.99 -3.51 10.14
C SER A 26 -9.36 -4.96 10.48
N MET A 27 -8.40 -5.78 10.94
CA MET A 27 -8.70 -7.14 11.40
C MET A 27 -9.61 -7.15 12.64
N VAL A 28 -9.41 -6.23 13.60
CA VAL A 28 -10.29 -6.09 14.76
C VAL A 28 -11.73 -5.74 14.33
N VAL A 29 -11.89 -4.79 13.40
CA VAL A 29 -13.22 -4.44 12.87
C VAL A 29 -13.81 -5.61 12.09
N MET A 30 -13.01 -6.29 11.28
CA MET A 30 -13.44 -7.47 10.53
C MET A 30 -13.93 -8.60 11.44
N ALA A 31 -13.34 -8.79 12.63
CA ALA A 31 -13.80 -9.79 13.60
C ALA A 31 -15.29 -9.61 13.96
N ALA A 32 -15.82 -8.38 13.92
CA ALA A 32 -17.26 -8.14 14.04
C ALA A 32 -17.99 -8.30 12.69
N LEU A 33 -17.45 -7.72 11.60
CA LEU A 33 -18.11 -7.71 10.30
C LEU A 33 -18.31 -9.10 9.67
N VAL A 34 -17.45 -10.08 9.96
CA VAL A 34 -17.58 -11.44 9.42
C VAL A 34 -18.86 -12.16 9.87
N HIS A 35 -19.50 -11.70 10.94
CA HIS A 35 -20.77 -12.26 11.42
C HIS A 35 -22.00 -11.68 10.70
N LEU A 36 -21.82 -10.62 9.91
CA LEU A 36 -22.91 -10.01 9.15
C LEU A 36 -23.15 -10.75 7.82
N PRO A 37 -24.36 -10.64 7.24
CA PRO A 37 -24.62 -11.16 5.90
C PRO A 37 -23.65 -10.53 4.89
N ARG A 38 -23.10 -11.36 3.99
CA ARG A 38 -22.10 -10.93 2.99
C ARG A 38 -22.56 -9.73 2.16
N ALA A 39 -23.85 -9.68 1.81
CA ALA A 39 -24.43 -8.56 1.07
C ALA A 39 -24.35 -7.24 1.84
N VAL A 40 -24.56 -7.25 3.15
CA VAL A 40 -24.46 -6.05 4.01
C VAL A 40 -23.02 -5.56 4.06
N VAL A 41 -22.06 -6.47 4.22
CA VAL A 41 -20.63 -6.14 4.21
C VAL A 41 -20.21 -5.56 2.86
N ALA A 42 -20.66 -6.15 1.75
CA ALA A 42 -20.37 -5.69 0.40
C ALA A 42 -20.90 -4.28 0.14
N VAL A 43 -22.18 -4.05 0.43
CA VAL A 43 -22.83 -2.74 0.24
C VAL A 43 -22.19 -1.70 1.15
N GLY A 44 -21.97 -2.01 2.43
CA GLY A 44 -21.32 -1.09 3.37
C GLY A 44 -19.91 -0.71 2.93
N ALA A 45 -19.12 -1.68 2.46
CA ALA A 45 -17.78 -1.43 1.93
C ALA A 45 -17.82 -0.54 0.67
N LEU A 46 -18.70 -0.84 -0.29
CA LEU A 46 -18.84 -0.05 -1.52
C LEU A 46 -19.31 1.38 -1.23
N VAL A 47 -20.33 1.55 -0.38
CA VAL A 47 -20.82 2.87 0.04
C VAL A 47 -19.71 3.67 0.71
N THR A 48 -18.92 3.02 1.57
CA THR A 48 -17.79 3.69 2.23
C THR A 48 -16.71 4.08 1.23
N ILE A 49 -16.29 3.17 0.34
CA ILE A 49 -15.26 3.43 -0.68
C ILE A 49 -15.70 4.57 -1.62
N VAL A 50 -16.95 4.54 -2.08
CA VAL A 50 -17.46 5.55 -3.02
C VAL A 50 -17.75 6.86 -2.32
N GLY A 51 -18.22 6.85 -1.08
CA GLY A 51 -18.75 8.03 -0.39
C GLY A 51 -17.80 8.71 0.59
N HIS A 52 -16.72 8.08 1.05
CA HIS A 52 -15.92 8.66 2.13
C HIS A 52 -15.30 10.02 1.76
N ASN A 53 -14.96 10.27 0.49
CA ASN A 53 -14.43 11.57 0.05
C ASN A 53 -15.43 12.73 0.24
N LEU A 54 -16.74 12.47 0.36
CA LEU A 54 -17.72 13.50 0.73
C LEU A 54 -17.47 14.08 2.13
N LEU A 55 -16.74 13.35 2.98
CA LEU A 55 -16.41 13.72 4.36
C LEU A 55 -15.07 14.46 4.47
N ASP A 56 -14.39 14.72 3.35
CA ASP A 56 -13.07 15.39 3.34
C ASP A 56 -13.14 16.84 3.87
N GLY A 57 -14.32 17.48 3.82
CA GLY A 57 -14.56 18.82 4.36
C GLY A 57 -14.78 18.88 5.87
N VAL A 58 -14.88 17.74 6.57
CA VAL A 58 -15.09 17.71 8.02
C VAL A 58 -13.81 18.19 8.74
N PRO A 59 -13.91 19.17 9.66
CA PRO A 59 -12.76 19.67 10.39
C PRO A 59 -12.01 18.56 11.15
N PRO A 60 -10.67 18.60 11.16
CA PRO A 60 -9.88 17.58 11.84
C PRO A 60 -10.09 17.63 13.36
N SER A 61 -10.21 16.45 13.95
CA SER A 61 -10.24 16.21 15.40
C SER A 61 -9.38 14.98 15.72
N PRO A 62 -9.00 14.73 16.99
CA PRO A 62 -8.24 13.53 17.36
C PRO A 62 -8.85 12.22 16.83
N LEU A 63 -10.17 12.08 16.93
CA LEU A 63 -10.88 10.92 16.40
C LEU A 63 -10.90 10.92 14.87
N TRP A 64 -11.11 12.07 14.25
CA TRP A 64 -11.11 12.19 12.80
C TRP A 64 -9.75 11.87 12.17
N HIS A 65 -8.65 12.14 12.89
CA HIS A 65 -7.32 11.72 12.45
C HIS A 65 -7.15 10.20 12.43
N ILE A 66 -7.76 9.51 13.39
CA ILE A 66 -7.75 8.04 13.44
C ILE A 66 -8.61 7.48 12.31
N LEU A 67 -9.76 8.09 12.05
CA LEU A 67 -10.76 7.54 11.14
C LEU A 67 -10.53 7.92 9.67
N HIS A 68 -10.26 9.19 9.35
CA HIS A 68 -10.43 9.70 7.99
C HIS A 68 -9.23 10.46 7.40
N VAL A 69 -8.61 11.39 8.15
CA VAL A 69 -7.56 12.29 7.60
C VAL A 69 -6.22 12.12 8.30
N PRO A 70 -5.06 12.22 7.62
CA PRO A 70 -3.78 12.06 8.29
C PRO A 70 -3.51 13.25 9.23
N GLY A 71 -2.73 13.03 10.28
CA GLY A 71 -2.32 14.10 11.20
C GLY A 71 -2.06 13.62 12.62
N PHE A 72 -1.80 14.57 13.52
CA PHE A 72 -1.56 14.27 14.92
C PHE A 72 -2.88 14.08 15.67
N ALA A 73 -3.24 12.82 15.91
CA ALA A 73 -4.34 12.50 16.84
C ALA A 73 -3.98 12.92 18.28
N ILE A 74 -2.70 12.84 18.64
CA ILE A 74 -2.16 13.40 19.87
C ILE A 74 -0.94 14.27 19.49
N PRO A 75 -0.99 15.60 19.68
CA PRO A 75 0.06 16.53 19.28
C PRO A 75 1.45 16.09 19.73
N GLY A 76 2.38 15.99 18.77
CA GLY A 76 3.77 15.58 19.01
C GLY A 76 3.99 14.14 19.48
N LYS A 77 2.93 13.35 19.71
CA LYS A 77 3.01 12.00 20.27
C LYS A 77 2.56 10.91 19.32
N LEU A 78 1.42 11.08 18.65
CA LEU A 78 0.84 10.06 17.78
C LEU A 78 0.42 10.70 16.45
N PHE A 79 1.16 10.38 15.40
CA PHE A 79 0.84 10.76 14.03
C PHE A 79 0.14 9.60 13.32
N ILE A 80 -1.08 9.83 12.84
CA ILE A 80 -1.83 8.90 12.00
C ILE A 80 -1.49 9.19 10.55
N ALA A 81 -0.78 8.26 9.91
CA ALA A 81 -0.48 8.33 8.48
C ALA A 81 -1.44 7.46 7.65
N TYR A 82 -2.07 6.46 8.26
CA TYR A 82 -3.03 5.56 7.63
C TYR A 82 -4.36 5.60 8.41
N PRO A 83 -5.26 6.54 8.09
CA PRO A 83 -6.59 6.60 8.70
C PRO A 83 -7.42 5.36 8.36
N LEU A 84 -8.26 4.90 9.30
CA LEU A 84 -8.83 3.55 9.28
C LEU A 84 -9.96 3.32 8.27
N VAL A 85 -10.91 4.27 8.15
CA VAL A 85 -12.19 4.09 7.44
C VAL A 85 -12.03 3.49 6.04
N PRO A 86 -11.21 4.07 5.14
CA PRO A 86 -11.15 3.55 3.78
C PRO A 86 -10.39 2.22 3.70
N TRP A 87 -9.41 1.96 4.57
CA TRP A 87 -8.68 0.68 4.59
C TRP A 87 -9.54 -0.47 5.13
N VAL A 88 -10.37 -0.21 6.14
CA VAL A 88 -11.36 -1.19 6.65
C VAL A 88 -12.32 -1.57 5.53
N ALA A 89 -12.85 -0.60 4.79
CA ALA A 89 -13.78 -0.84 3.69
C ALA A 89 -13.14 -1.67 2.56
N VAL A 90 -11.89 -1.37 2.19
CA VAL A 90 -11.14 -2.16 1.20
C VAL A 90 -10.93 -3.60 1.67
N MET A 91 -10.57 -3.81 2.95
CA MET A 91 -10.42 -5.15 3.52
C MET A 91 -11.75 -5.92 3.52
N ALA A 92 -12.85 -5.26 3.91
CA ALA A 92 -14.18 -5.83 3.91
C ALA A 92 -14.66 -6.23 2.50
N LEU A 93 -14.40 -5.39 1.49
CA LEU A 93 -14.70 -5.72 0.09
C LEU A 93 -13.86 -6.90 -0.39
N GLY A 94 -12.57 -6.93 -0.07
CA GLY A 94 -11.68 -8.06 -0.37
C GLY A 94 -12.15 -9.37 0.27
N TYR A 95 -12.64 -9.32 1.51
CA TYR A 95 -13.23 -10.47 2.20
C TYR A 95 -14.46 -11.03 1.46
N VAL A 96 -15.36 -10.18 0.98
CA VAL A 96 -16.50 -10.63 0.16
C VAL A 96 -16.04 -11.17 -1.20
N LEU A 97 -15.09 -10.49 -1.85
CA LEU A 97 -14.54 -10.92 -3.14
C LEU A 97 -13.80 -12.26 -3.07
N ALA A 98 -13.35 -12.69 -1.89
CA ALA A 98 -12.73 -14.01 -1.72
C ALA A 98 -13.66 -15.15 -2.15
N ASP A 99 -14.99 -15.00 -2.01
CA ASP A 99 -15.97 -16.02 -2.38
C ASP A 99 -15.96 -16.31 -3.90
N VAL A 100 -15.52 -15.35 -4.72
CA VAL A 100 -15.35 -15.52 -6.18
C VAL A 100 -14.34 -16.62 -6.51
N TYR A 101 -13.37 -16.89 -5.62
CA TYR A 101 -12.39 -17.96 -5.82
C TYR A 101 -12.97 -19.37 -5.62
N ALA A 102 -14.16 -19.50 -5.04
CA ALA A 102 -14.90 -20.75 -4.99
C ALA A 102 -15.64 -21.06 -6.30
N TRP A 103 -15.80 -20.09 -7.21
CA TRP A 103 -16.45 -20.32 -8.50
C TRP A 103 -15.57 -21.10 -9.46
N GLU A 104 -16.20 -21.70 -10.48
CA GLU A 104 -15.49 -22.30 -11.60
C GLU A 104 -14.58 -21.29 -12.31
N ALA A 105 -13.41 -21.76 -12.76
CA ALA A 105 -12.37 -20.91 -13.32
C ALA A 105 -12.86 -20.01 -14.47
N PRO A 106 -13.65 -20.49 -15.46
CA PRO A 106 -14.14 -19.62 -16.52
C PRO A 106 -15.01 -18.47 -16.01
N ARG A 107 -15.93 -18.75 -15.07
CA ARG A 107 -16.82 -17.76 -14.46
C ARG A 107 -16.02 -16.74 -13.65
N ARG A 108 -15.10 -17.21 -12.81
CA ARG A 108 -14.22 -16.37 -12.00
C ARG A 108 -13.39 -15.42 -12.87
N ARG A 109 -12.70 -15.94 -13.89
CA ARG A 109 -11.87 -15.11 -14.78
C ARG A 109 -12.67 -14.05 -15.50
N ARG A 110 -13.84 -14.42 -16.02
CA ARG A 110 -14.74 -13.46 -16.69
C ARG A 110 -15.16 -12.35 -15.73
N PHE A 111 -15.56 -12.71 -14.51
CA PHE A 111 -15.93 -11.72 -13.49
C PHE A 111 -14.78 -10.78 -13.16
N LEU A 112 -13.59 -11.32 -12.84
CA LEU A 112 -12.42 -10.51 -12.47
C LEU A 112 -12.00 -9.56 -13.61
N LEU A 113 -12.03 -10.06 -14.86
CA LEU A 113 -11.69 -9.25 -16.03
C LEU A 113 -12.69 -8.12 -16.25
N VAL A 114 -13.99 -8.42 -16.24
CA VAL A 114 -15.04 -7.41 -16.44
C VAL A 114 -15.04 -6.40 -15.30
N ALA A 115 -15.00 -6.86 -14.05
CA ALA A 115 -14.96 -5.98 -12.88
C ALA A 115 -13.71 -5.08 -12.91
N GLY A 116 -12.54 -5.63 -13.25
CA GLY A 116 -11.29 -4.87 -13.37
C GLY A 116 -11.34 -3.83 -14.48
N LEU A 117 -11.85 -4.18 -15.67
CA LEU A 117 -12.02 -3.25 -16.78
C LEU A 117 -13.03 -2.14 -16.45
N LEU A 118 -14.18 -2.47 -15.86
CA LEU A 118 -15.18 -1.48 -15.44
C LEU A 118 -14.63 -0.55 -14.36
N THR A 119 -13.89 -1.08 -13.39
CA THR A 119 -13.25 -0.27 -12.33
C THR A 119 -12.18 0.66 -12.90
N THR A 120 -11.39 0.17 -13.87
CA THR A 120 -10.37 0.98 -14.56
C THR A 120 -11.02 2.07 -15.42
N ALA A 121 -12.10 1.74 -16.13
CA ALA A 121 -12.87 2.72 -16.88
C ALA A 121 -13.52 3.77 -15.96
N ALA A 122 -14.06 3.36 -14.82
CA ALA A 122 -14.59 4.26 -13.81
C ALA A 122 -13.52 5.23 -13.29
N PHE A 123 -12.28 4.77 -13.05
CA PHE A 123 -11.16 5.67 -12.75
C PHE A 123 -10.99 6.73 -13.85
N VAL A 124 -10.90 6.32 -15.11
CA VAL A 124 -10.69 7.26 -16.23
C VAL A 124 -11.83 8.27 -16.30
N VAL A 125 -13.08 7.84 -16.15
CA VAL A 125 -14.26 8.72 -16.21
C VAL A 125 -14.29 9.71 -15.04
N VAL A 126 -14.19 9.22 -13.80
CA VAL A 126 -14.23 10.07 -12.60
C VAL A 126 -13.06 11.06 -12.63
N ARG A 127 -11.85 10.58 -12.96
CA ARG A 127 -10.67 11.42 -13.05
C ARG A 127 -10.80 12.46 -14.16
N TRP A 128 -11.35 12.10 -15.33
CA TRP A 128 -11.58 13.03 -16.43
C TRP A 128 -12.54 14.16 -16.06
N LEU A 129 -13.64 13.86 -15.37
CA LEU A 129 -14.60 14.85 -14.88
C LEU A 129 -14.01 15.78 -13.82
N ASN A 130 -12.97 15.33 -13.10
CA ASN A 130 -12.10 16.15 -12.27
C ASN A 130 -12.77 16.87 -11.08
N GLY A 131 -13.98 16.45 -10.69
CA GLY A 131 -14.77 17.10 -9.63
C GLY A 131 -14.95 16.29 -8.35
N TYR A 132 -14.62 14.99 -8.36
CA TYR A 132 -14.80 14.09 -7.22
C TYR A 132 -13.71 13.01 -7.18
N GLY A 133 -13.52 12.38 -6.02
CA GLY A 133 -12.69 11.18 -5.89
C GLY A 133 -11.19 11.44 -5.69
N ASN A 134 -10.73 12.69 -5.80
CA ASN A 134 -9.40 13.12 -5.39
C ASN A 134 -9.43 14.63 -5.05
N PRO A 135 -8.90 15.08 -3.90
CA PRO A 135 -8.91 16.49 -3.52
C PRO A 135 -7.96 17.36 -4.37
N PHE A 136 -7.14 16.76 -5.23
CA PHE A 136 -6.23 17.46 -6.13
C PHE A 136 -6.69 17.31 -7.59
N PRO A 137 -7.39 18.31 -8.15
CA PRO A 137 -7.77 18.29 -9.55
C PRO A 137 -6.54 18.14 -10.45
N TRP A 138 -6.62 17.32 -11.50
CA TRP A 138 -5.58 17.32 -12.52
C TRP A 138 -5.68 18.60 -13.36
N SER A 139 -4.57 19.01 -13.95
CA SER A 139 -4.51 20.19 -14.81
C SER A 139 -3.46 20.01 -15.90
N ALA A 140 -3.63 20.73 -17.01
CA ALA A 140 -2.61 20.79 -18.05
C ALA A 140 -1.30 21.35 -17.47
N GLN A 141 -0.21 20.63 -17.74
CA GLN A 141 1.13 21.00 -17.30
C GLN A 141 1.99 21.47 -18.48
N ARG A 142 3.18 21.96 -18.18
CA ARG A 142 4.16 22.47 -19.17
C ARG A 142 4.59 21.46 -20.25
N SER A 143 4.36 20.17 -20.06
CA SER A 143 4.62 19.15 -21.08
C SER A 143 3.54 18.06 -21.05
N PRO A 144 3.28 17.37 -22.18
CA PRO A 144 2.30 16.28 -22.22
C PRO A 144 2.58 15.18 -21.19
N ALA A 145 3.86 14.82 -20.99
CA ALA A 145 4.26 13.84 -19.98
C ALA A 145 3.91 14.27 -18.55
N LEU A 146 4.09 15.56 -18.22
CA LEU A 146 3.70 16.09 -16.91
C LEU A 146 2.18 16.21 -16.76
N THR A 147 1.45 16.45 -17.85
CA THR A 147 -0.03 16.43 -17.82
C THR A 147 -0.54 15.03 -17.53
N VAL A 148 0.04 13.99 -18.15
CA VAL A 148 -0.25 12.59 -17.82
C VAL A 148 0.12 12.27 -16.38
N ALA A 149 1.28 12.75 -15.90
CA ALA A 149 1.65 12.60 -14.50
C ALA A 149 0.66 13.28 -13.55
N SER A 150 0.14 14.47 -13.89
CA SER A 150 -0.91 15.16 -13.12
C SER A 150 -2.21 14.37 -13.10
N PHE A 151 -2.61 13.77 -14.23
CA PHE A 151 -3.78 12.90 -14.32
C PHE A 151 -3.65 11.67 -13.39
N LEU A 152 -2.46 11.05 -13.35
CA LEU A 152 -2.18 9.89 -12.50
C LEU A 152 -1.83 10.24 -11.04
N ASN A 153 -1.68 11.53 -10.71
CA ASN A 153 -1.34 11.99 -9.36
C ASN A 153 -2.59 12.03 -8.47
N VAL A 154 -2.84 10.93 -7.76
CA VAL A 154 -4.01 10.73 -6.91
C VAL A 154 -3.63 10.49 -5.45
N MET A 155 -4.47 10.94 -4.52
CA MET A 155 -4.20 10.88 -3.08
C MET A 155 -4.25 9.44 -2.57
N LYS A 156 -3.13 9.00 -1.99
CA LYS A 156 -2.96 7.66 -1.42
C LYS A 156 -3.29 7.56 0.07
N TYR A 157 -3.17 8.64 0.82
CA TYR A 157 -3.35 8.66 2.28
C TYR A 157 -4.21 9.86 2.73
N PRO A 158 -5.50 9.65 3.08
CA PRO A 158 -6.25 8.41 2.92
C PRO A 158 -6.35 7.98 1.44
N PRO A 159 -6.52 6.68 1.15
CA PRO A 159 -6.70 6.22 -0.23
C PRO A 159 -8.02 6.78 -0.75
N SER A 160 -7.91 7.72 -1.67
CA SER A 160 -9.05 8.33 -2.35
C SER A 160 -9.75 7.36 -3.29
N LEU A 161 -11.00 7.63 -3.66
CA LEU A 161 -11.72 6.81 -4.65
C LEU A 161 -10.90 6.64 -5.93
N ASP A 162 -10.30 7.72 -6.45
CA ASP A 162 -9.48 7.65 -7.67
C ASP A 162 -8.28 6.73 -7.48
N PHE A 163 -7.59 6.81 -6.33
CA PHE A 163 -6.47 5.91 -6.01
C PHE A 163 -6.93 4.45 -5.96
N LEU A 164 -8.07 4.16 -5.35
CA LEU A 164 -8.61 2.81 -5.27
C LEU A 164 -9.03 2.27 -6.65
N LEU A 165 -9.73 3.05 -7.46
CA LEU A 165 -10.12 2.64 -8.80
C LEU A 165 -8.90 2.42 -9.70
N MET A 166 -7.93 3.34 -9.67
CA MET A 166 -6.69 3.28 -10.45
C MET A 166 -5.84 2.05 -10.12
N THR A 167 -5.89 1.57 -8.88
CA THR A 167 -5.05 0.45 -8.42
C THR A 167 -5.78 -0.88 -8.42
N LEU A 168 -7.01 -0.94 -7.91
CA LEU A 168 -7.79 -2.19 -7.83
C LEU A 168 -8.25 -2.69 -9.21
N GLY A 169 -8.61 -1.78 -10.13
CA GLY A 169 -9.05 -2.16 -11.47
C GLY A 169 -8.00 -2.99 -12.23
N PRO A 170 -6.78 -2.47 -12.43
CA PRO A 170 -5.70 -3.20 -13.06
C PRO A 170 -5.29 -4.48 -12.29
N ILE A 171 -5.35 -4.47 -10.95
CA ILE A 171 -5.07 -5.66 -10.15
C ILE A 171 -6.08 -6.78 -10.44
N LEU A 172 -7.39 -6.48 -10.52
CA LEU A 172 -8.41 -7.47 -10.86
C LEU A 172 -8.20 -8.05 -12.27
N VAL A 173 -7.82 -7.21 -13.24
CA VAL A 173 -7.45 -7.67 -14.59
C VAL A 173 -6.22 -8.59 -14.52
N ALA A 174 -5.18 -8.18 -13.81
CA ALA A 174 -3.98 -8.99 -13.64
C ALA A 174 -4.30 -10.36 -13.01
N LEU A 175 -5.14 -10.39 -11.97
CA LEU A 175 -5.61 -11.62 -11.33
C LEU A 175 -6.34 -12.53 -12.32
N ALA A 176 -7.22 -11.98 -13.16
CA ALA A 176 -7.88 -12.75 -14.22
C ALA A 176 -6.89 -13.36 -15.23
N LEU A 177 -5.85 -12.60 -15.57
CA LEU A 177 -4.84 -13.02 -16.55
C LEU A 177 -3.87 -14.07 -16.02
N VAL A 178 -3.57 -14.09 -14.72
CA VAL A 178 -2.68 -15.08 -14.11
C VAL A 178 -3.40 -16.28 -13.49
N ASP A 179 -4.72 -16.20 -13.29
CA ASP A 179 -5.51 -17.26 -12.66
C ASP A 179 -5.28 -18.61 -13.35
N GLY A 180 -4.92 -19.64 -12.58
CA GLY A 180 -4.65 -21.00 -13.05
C GLY A 180 -3.44 -21.15 -13.98
N LYS A 181 -2.64 -20.11 -14.22
CA LYS A 181 -1.40 -20.20 -15.00
C LYS A 181 -0.23 -20.52 -14.09
N ARG A 182 0.62 -21.46 -14.52
CA ARG A 182 1.94 -21.70 -13.93
C ARG A 182 3.00 -21.39 -14.96
N SER A 183 3.95 -20.56 -14.57
CA SER A 183 5.08 -20.12 -15.38
C SER A 183 6.25 -19.82 -14.45
N ARG A 184 7.47 -19.77 -15.00
CA ARG A 184 8.66 -19.37 -14.23
C ARG A 184 8.47 -18.01 -13.56
N LEU A 185 7.79 -17.08 -14.22
CA LEU A 185 7.53 -15.74 -13.67
C LEU A 185 6.53 -15.79 -12.51
N THR A 186 5.42 -16.50 -12.65
CA THR A 186 4.43 -16.63 -11.55
C THR A 186 5.03 -17.37 -10.35
N ASP A 187 5.87 -18.37 -10.60
CA ASP A 187 6.57 -19.10 -9.53
C ASP A 187 7.56 -18.17 -8.81
N TRP A 188 8.34 -17.39 -9.56
CA TRP A 188 9.27 -16.40 -9.01
C TRP A 188 8.55 -15.32 -8.19
N LEU A 189 7.46 -14.75 -8.70
CA LEU A 189 6.65 -13.75 -7.99
C LEU A 189 5.98 -14.34 -6.74
N SER A 190 5.57 -15.61 -6.79
CA SER A 190 4.92 -16.28 -5.66
C SER A 190 5.80 -16.37 -4.42
N VAL A 191 7.13 -16.35 -4.59
CA VAL A 191 8.09 -16.36 -3.47
C VAL A 191 7.84 -15.20 -2.52
N TYR A 192 7.70 -13.98 -3.05
CA TYR A 192 7.40 -12.79 -2.24
C TYR A 192 6.00 -12.88 -1.63
N GLY A 193 5.02 -13.34 -2.40
CA GLY A 193 3.62 -13.45 -1.98
C GLY A 193 3.37 -14.44 -0.84
N ARG A 194 4.25 -15.44 -0.64
CA ARG A 194 4.16 -16.39 0.49
C ARG A 194 4.59 -15.79 1.82
N VAL A 195 5.46 -14.77 1.78
CA VAL A 195 6.10 -14.18 2.98
C VAL A 195 6.09 -12.63 2.95
N PRO A 196 4.94 -11.99 2.65
CA PRO A 196 4.90 -10.55 2.38
C PRO A 196 5.25 -9.70 3.60
N LEU A 197 4.91 -10.14 4.81
CA LEU A 197 5.29 -9.44 6.05
C LEU A 197 6.81 -9.48 6.28
N PHE A 198 7.45 -10.62 6.01
CA PHE A 198 8.90 -10.75 6.10
C PHE A 198 9.58 -9.82 5.10
N TYR A 199 9.12 -9.82 3.83
CA TYR A 199 9.60 -8.88 2.83
C TYR A 199 9.44 -7.43 3.31
N TYR A 200 8.24 -7.07 3.77
CA TYR A 200 7.91 -5.74 4.25
C TYR A 200 8.86 -5.26 5.37
N ILE A 201 9.23 -6.12 6.33
CA ILE A 201 10.11 -5.72 7.43
C ILE A 201 11.57 -5.62 6.95
N VAL A 202 12.07 -6.64 6.27
CA VAL A 202 13.50 -6.76 5.96
C VAL A 202 13.93 -5.79 4.86
N HIS A 203 13.08 -5.54 3.84
CA HIS A 203 13.45 -4.66 2.74
C HIS A 203 13.72 -3.21 3.21
N ILE A 204 13.10 -2.75 4.30
CA ILE A 204 13.32 -1.41 4.87
C ILE A 204 14.76 -1.27 5.36
N TYR A 205 15.26 -2.26 6.09
CA TYR A 205 16.64 -2.28 6.58
C TYR A 205 17.65 -2.45 5.45
N LEU A 206 17.35 -3.32 4.48
CA LEU A 206 18.18 -3.49 3.29
C LEU A 206 18.28 -2.20 2.49
N ALA A 207 17.15 -1.55 2.21
CA ALA A 207 17.11 -0.29 1.49
C ALA A 207 17.89 0.82 2.22
N HIS A 208 17.78 0.87 3.55
CA HIS A 208 18.55 1.83 4.35
C HIS A 208 20.05 1.52 4.36
N ALA A 209 20.45 0.25 4.46
CA ALA A 209 21.85 -0.14 4.37
C ALA A 209 22.46 0.23 3.01
N LEU A 210 21.72 0.00 1.91
CA LEU A 210 22.13 0.44 0.57
C LEU A 210 22.19 1.96 0.46
N ALA A 211 21.25 2.67 1.08
CA ALA A 211 21.25 4.14 1.14
C ALA A 211 22.49 4.68 1.87
N MET A 212 22.90 4.06 2.97
CA MET A 212 24.14 4.38 3.69
C MET A 212 25.39 4.02 2.89
N GLY A 213 25.39 2.87 2.21
CA GLY A 213 26.47 2.46 1.32
C GLY A 213 26.66 3.42 0.15
N LEU A 214 25.57 3.91 -0.44
CA LEU A 214 25.61 4.95 -1.48
C LEU A 214 26.22 6.25 -0.95
N ALA A 215 25.86 6.69 0.26
CA ALA A 215 26.46 7.88 0.88
C ALA A 215 27.98 7.71 1.04
N PHE A 216 28.40 6.53 1.51
CA PHE A 216 29.80 6.19 1.66
C PHE A 216 30.54 6.15 0.31
N LEU A 217 29.94 5.60 -0.74
CA LEU A 217 30.55 5.59 -2.07
C LEU A 217 30.67 6.99 -2.69
N GLN A 218 29.73 7.90 -2.39
CA GLN A 218 29.74 9.26 -2.93
C GLN A 218 30.75 10.18 -2.23
N ARG A 219 30.94 10.03 -0.91
CA ARG A 219 31.74 10.97 -0.10
C ARG A 219 32.64 10.34 0.98
N GLY A 220 32.64 9.03 1.14
CA GLY A 220 33.40 8.33 2.17
C GLY A 220 32.78 8.41 3.57
N GLU A 221 31.58 8.97 3.71
CA GLU A 221 30.92 9.17 5.00
C GLU A 221 29.79 8.17 5.22
N LEU A 222 29.87 7.39 6.31
CA LEU A 222 28.75 6.61 6.81
C LEU A 222 27.79 7.55 7.54
N ARG A 223 26.66 7.85 6.90
CA ARG A 223 25.62 8.72 7.47
C ARG A 223 24.27 8.04 7.47
N ARG A 224 23.53 8.21 8.57
CA ARG A 224 22.14 7.78 8.67
C ARG A 224 21.25 8.66 7.79
N ILE A 225 20.55 8.05 6.84
CA ILE A 225 19.72 8.78 5.86
C ILE A 225 18.23 8.66 6.23
N LEU A 226 17.65 9.75 6.74
CA LEU A 226 16.28 9.78 7.27
C LEU A 226 15.24 10.27 6.27
N VAL A 227 15.10 9.56 5.14
CA VAL A 227 14.24 9.98 4.02
C VAL A 227 12.79 10.27 4.43
N VAL A 228 12.24 9.51 5.38
CA VAL A 228 10.81 9.57 5.72
C VAL A 228 10.50 10.57 6.84
N THR A 229 11.44 10.80 7.75
CA THR A 229 11.15 11.51 9.02
C THR A 229 11.96 12.77 9.23
N ASP A 230 13.07 12.91 8.50
CA ASP A 230 13.83 14.14 8.45
C ASP A 230 14.42 14.32 7.04
N PRO A 231 13.58 14.60 6.02
CA PRO A 231 14.06 14.83 4.66
C PRO A 231 15.03 16.02 4.58
N ALA A 232 14.91 16.99 5.49
CA ALA A 232 15.79 18.16 5.54
C ALA A 232 17.22 17.80 5.99
N SER A 233 17.38 16.70 6.74
CA SER A 233 18.71 16.18 7.10
C SER A 233 19.48 15.55 5.93
N ILE A 234 18.85 15.37 4.77
CA ILE A 234 19.50 14.78 3.59
C ILE A 234 20.46 15.81 2.99
N PRO A 235 21.76 15.49 2.86
CA PRO A 235 22.71 16.40 2.25
C PRO A 235 22.34 16.73 0.80
N SER A 236 22.61 17.97 0.35
CA SER A 236 22.33 18.39 -1.03
C SER A 236 23.08 17.61 -2.10
N TRP A 237 24.22 17.01 -1.74
CA TRP A 237 25.02 16.15 -2.62
C TRP A 237 24.51 14.70 -2.69
N TYR A 238 23.64 14.29 -1.78
CA TYR A 238 23.22 12.90 -1.63
C TYR A 238 22.07 12.56 -2.57
N GLY A 239 22.17 11.40 -3.21
CA GLY A 239 21.12 10.83 -4.02
C GLY A 239 21.56 10.54 -5.45
N VAL A 240 20.60 10.06 -6.24
CA VAL A 240 20.79 9.67 -7.64
C VAL A 240 19.60 10.17 -8.45
N PRO A 241 19.75 10.39 -9.77
CA PRO A 241 18.63 10.73 -10.62
C PRO A 241 17.61 9.58 -10.63
N LEU A 242 16.40 9.86 -11.12
CA LEU A 242 15.28 8.91 -11.12
C LEU A 242 15.64 7.51 -11.68
N PRO A 243 16.39 7.36 -12.79
CA PRO A 243 16.84 6.04 -13.25
C PRO A 243 17.67 5.29 -12.21
N GLY A 244 18.55 5.98 -11.47
CA GLY A 244 19.33 5.40 -10.39
C GLY A 244 18.46 4.94 -9.21
N VAL A 245 17.37 5.64 -8.91
CA VAL A 245 16.39 5.21 -7.91
C VAL A 245 15.73 3.90 -8.34
N TYR A 246 15.35 3.77 -9.62
CA TYR A 246 14.81 2.50 -10.15
C TYR A 246 15.81 1.36 -10.13
N VAL A 247 17.10 1.63 -10.41
CA VAL A 247 18.17 0.63 -10.29
C VAL A 247 18.31 0.19 -8.83
N ALA A 248 18.35 1.12 -7.87
CA ALA A 248 18.43 0.80 -6.45
C ALA A 248 17.22 -0.02 -5.99
N TRP A 249 16.00 0.33 -6.44
CA TRP A 249 14.79 -0.45 -6.18
C TRP A 249 14.89 -1.87 -6.75
N ALA A 250 15.34 -2.03 -7.99
CA ALA A 250 15.51 -3.34 -8.62
C ALA A 250 16.54 -4.21 -7.87
N ILE A 251 17.64 -3.60 -7.39
CA ILE A 251 18.63 -4.27 -6.54
C ILE A 251 17.99 -4.77 -5.25
N VAL A 252 17.21 -3.93 -4.55
CA VAL A 252 16.50 -4.35 -3.32
C VAL A 252 15.58 -5.53 -3.61
N VAL A 253 14.77 -5.47 -4.66
CA VAL A 253 13.87 -6.57 -5.06
C VAL A 253 14.67 -7.84 -5.32
N ALA A 254 15.73 -7.77 -6.13
CA ALA A 254 16.55 -8.92 -6.48
C ALA A 254 17.25 -9.55 -5.26
N LEU A 255 17.87 -8.73 -4.41
CA LEU A 255 18.54 -9.20 -3.19
C LEU A 255 17.58 -9.83 -2.18
N MET A 256 16.33 -9.37 -2.14
CA MET A 256 15.30 -9.93 -1.27
C MET A 256 14.77 -11.30 -1.73
N TYR A 257 15.05 -11.73 -2.96
CA TYR A 257 14.56 -13.00 -3.47
C TYR A 257 15.04 -14.21 -2.63
N LEU A 258 16.35 -14.30 -2.38
CA LEU A 258 16.94 -15.44 -1.66
C LEU A 258 16.49 -15.50 -0.19
N PRO A 259 16.49 -14.39 0.58
CA PRO A 259 15.93 -14.36 1.93
C PRO A 259 14.45 -14.76 1.96
N CYS A 260 13.62 -14.25 1.03
CA CYS A 260 12.21 -14.61 0.97
C CYS A 260 12.00 -16.09 0.65
N ARG A 261 12.77 -16.66 -0.28
CA ARG A 261 12.71 -18.09 -0.61
C ARG A 261 13.07 -18.95 0.60
N TRP A 262 14.18 -18.62 1.26
CA TRP A 262 14.62 -19.32 2.47
C TRP A 262 13.56 -19.28 3.57
N TYR A 263 12.98 -18.09 3.84
CA TYR A 263 11.96 -17.95 4.87
C TYR A 263 10.66 -18.69 4.51
N ALA A 264 10.27 -18.71 3.24
CA ALA A 264 9.12 -19.47 2.76
C ALA A 264 9.32 -20.98 2.96
N ASP A 265 10.51 -21.50 2.65
CA ASP A 265 10.86 -22.91 2.85
C ASP A 265 10.91 -23.27 4.34
N LEU A 266 11.43 -22.37 5.18
CA LEU A 266 11.44 -22.54 6.64
C LEU A 266 10.02 -22.62 7.21
N LYS A 267 9.13 -21.70 6.80
CA LYS A 267 7.72 -21.67 7.20
C LYS A 267 6.96 -22.92 6.72
N ALA A 268 7.35 -23.50 5.58
CA ALA A 268 6.74 -24.73 5.09
C ALA A 268 7.17 -25.98 5.89
N ARG A 269 8.38 -25.98 6.46
CA ARG A 269 8.95 -27.13 7.20
C ARG A 269 8.65 -27.10 8.70
N ARG A 270 8.42 -25.91 9.26
CA ARG A 270 8.28 -25.70 10.71
C ARG A 270 6.95 -25.04 11.04
N SER A 271 6.43 -25.35 12.21
CA SER A 271 5.12 -24.87 12.66
C SER A 271 5.18 -24.11 13.99
N ASP A 272 6.34 -23.53 14.32
CA ASP A 272 6.52 -22.72 15.53
C ASP A 272 5.57 -21.51 15.56
N TRP A 273 5.19 -21.09 16.77
CA TRP A 273 4.19 -20.03 16.97
C TRP A 273 4.53 -18.71 16.28
N TRP A 274 5.82 -18.33 16.20
CA TRP A 274 6.29 -17.09 15.58
C TRP A 274 6.33 -17.15 14.04
N LEU A 275 6.20 -18.34 13.44
CA LEU A 275 6.10 -18.52 11.98
C LEU A 275 4.64 -18.45 11.48
N ARG A 276 3.66 -18.54 12.40
CA ARG A 276 2.23 -18.53 12.11
C ARG A 276 1.67 -17.10 12.23
N TYR A 277 1.65 -16.37 11.13
CA TYR A 277 1.02 -15.04 11.03
C TYR A 277 -0.04 -14.98 9.91
N THR A 278 -0.65 -16.12 9.62
CA THR A 278 -1.70 -16.33 8.61
C THR A 278 -2.72 -17.29 9.15
#